data_AF-A0A2V5PBQ9-F1
#
_entry.id   AF-A0A2V5PBQ9-F1
#
_cell.length_a   1.000
_cell.length_b   1.000
_cell.length_c   1.000
_cell.angle_alpha   90.00
_cell.angle_beta   90.00
_cell.angle_gamma   90.00
#
_symmetry.space_group_name_H-M   'P 1'
#
loop_
_entity.id
_entity.type
_entity.pdbx_description
1 polymer ?
#
loop_
_entity_poly.entity_id
_entity_poly.type
_entity_poly.pdbx_seq_one_letter_code
_entity_poly.pdbx_strand_id
1 'polypeptide(L)'
;ASYTVGISNSAGGVLSSLATLTVIDPPAISSQPSNRTNNTGTTATFTVVATGTGPLNYQWKKDGTDLLNSGNVSGADSDTLTLSAVSAGDAGLYTVGVTNAAGGLLSSGAALTVVQTEPPQIQGIDGVGTGTVTITWSAVSGATYRVQYTSDLSGNTWTDLSPDVTANGNTASITDTPGGADYCFYRVILVQ
;
A
#
# COMPACT_ATOMS: atom_id res chain seq x y z
N ALA A 1 41.04 -15.85 -5.11
CA ALA A 1 42.21 -16.64 -5.56
C ALA A 1 43.46 -16.12 -4.85
N SER A 2 44.53 -16.92 -4.78
CA SER A 2 45.76 -16.54 -4.10
C SER A 2 46.95 -16.64 -5.06
N TYR A 3 47.79 -15.61 -5.06
CA TYR A 3 48.89 -15.45 -5.98
C TYR A 3 50.21 -15.32 -5.21
N THR A 4 51.28 -15.86 -5.79
CA THR A 4 52.65 -15.66 -5.33
C THR A 4 53.51 -15.26 -6.52
N VAL A 5 54.57 -14.50 -6.27
CA VAL A 5 55.58 -14.16 -7.27
C VAL A 5 56.83 -14.97 -6.98
N GLY A 6 57.29 -15.73 -7.97
CA GLY A 6 58.55 -16.46 -7.89
C GLY A 6 59.67 -15.72 -8.61
N ILE A 7 60.83 -15.61 -7.96
CA ILE A 7 62.05 -15.11 -8.59
C ILE A 7 63.09 -16.23 -8.51
N SER A 8 63.75 -16.52 -9.64
CA SER A 8 64.81 -17.53 -9.70
C SER A 8 65.97 -17.10 -10.60
N ASN A 9 67.15 -17.64 -10.32
CA ASN A 9 68.34 -17.56 -11.15
C ASN A 9 69.15 -18.87 -11.04
N SER A 10 70.36 -18.90 -11.61
CA SER A 10 71.23 -20.09 -11.58
C SER A 10 71.65 -20.55 -10.18
N ALA A 11 71.46 -19.72 -9.14
CA ALA A 11 71.78 -20.04 -7.75
C ALA A 11 70.57 -20.53 -6.94
N GLY A 12 69.35 -20.49 -7.49
CA GLY A 12 68.12 -20.95 -6.81
C GLY A 12 66.92 -20.03 -7.05
N GLY A 13 65.85 -20.22 -6.27
CA GLY A 13 64.65 -19.37 -6.34
C GLY A 13 63.88 -19.28 -5.03
N VAL A 14 63.08 -18.23 -4.90
CA VAL A 14 62.24 -17.93 -3.73
C VAL A 14 60.87 -17.46 -4.19
N LEU A 15 59.84 -17.78 -3.41
CA LEU A 15 58.49 -17.25 -3.59
C LEU A 15 58.23 -16.10 -2.63
N SER A 16 57.44 -15.11 -3.07
CA SER A 16 56.89 -14.09 -2.19
C SER A 16 55.92 -14.68 -1.16
N SER A 17 55.52 -13.85 -0.19
CA SER A 17 54.30 -14.10 0.58
C SER A 17 53.07 -14.16 -0.33
N LEU A 18 52.02 -14.80 0.18
CA LEU A 18 50.77 -15.00 -0.53
C LEU A 18 49.96 -13.70 -0.59
N ALA A 19 49.55 -13.31 -1.80
CA ALA A 19 48.64 -12.19 -2.05
C ALA A 19 47.24 -12.73 -2.35
N THR A 20 46.22 -12.22 -1.66
CA THR A 20 44.82 -12.60 -1.89
C THR A 20 44.13 -11.65 -2.86
N LEU A 21 43.41 -12.22 -3.83
CA LEU A 21 42.52 -11.51 -4.74
C LEU A 21 41.07 -11.86 -4.41
N THR A 22 40.29 -10.82 -4.11
CA THR A 22 38.83 -10.90 -3.94
C THR A 22 38.17 -10.15 -5.08
N VAL A 23 37.21 -10.81 -5.74
CA VAL A 23 36.35 -10.19 -6.74
C VAL A 23 35.04 -9.84 -6.05
N ILE A 24 34.56 -8.61 -6.24
CA ILE A 24 33.32 -8.11 -5.67
C ILE A 24 32.40 -7.73 -6.84
N ASP A 25 31.31 -8.48 -6.97
CA ASP A 25 30.28 -8.19 -7.97
C ASP A 25 29.39 -7.03 -7.48
N PRO A 26 29.15 -6.00 -8.31
CA PRO A 26 28.27 -4.90 -7.96
C PRO A 26 26.81 -5.38 -7.79
N PRO A 27 25.96 -4.62 -7.08
CA PRO A 27 24.59 -5.04 -6.89
C PRO A 27 23.79 -4.97 -8.19
N ALA A 28 22.85 -5.90 -8.38
CA ALA A 28 21.91 -5.91 -9.49
C ALA A 28 20.50 -6.24 -8.98
N ILE A 29 19.49 -5.48 -9.41
CA ILE A 29 18.09 -5.72 -9.02
C ILE A 29 17.45 -6.70 -10.01
N SER A 30 17.05 -7.87 -9.53
CA SER A 30 16.38 -8.91 -10.32
C SER A 30 14.85 -8.85 -10.23
N SER A 31 14.30 -8.27 -9.17
CA SER A 31 12.88 -7.94 -9.05
C SER A 31 12.68 -6.53 -8.53
N GLN A 32 11.98 -5.72 -9.33
CA GLN A 32 11.63 -4.35 -8.98
C GLN A 32 10.44 -4.31 -8.01
N PRO A 33 10.31 -3.24 -7.19
CA PRO A 33 9.09 -3.01 -6.44
C PRO A 33 7.92 -2.71 -7.38
N SER A 34 6.71 -3.08 -6.95
CA SER A 34 5.48 -2.96 -7.74
C SER A 34 4.52 -1.95 -7.15
N ASN A 35 3.75 -1.27 -8.00
CA ASN A 35 2.71 -0.32 -7.57
C ASN A 35 1.68 -0.97 -6.64
N ARG A 36 1.18 -0.19 -5.69
CA ARG A 36 0.18 -0.61 -4.69
C ARG A 36 -0.97 0.39 -4.62
N THR A 37 -2.16 -0.14 -4.38
CA THR A 37 -3.34 0.63 -4.02
C THR A 37 -3.89 0.06 -2.72
N ASN A 38 -4.01 0.91 -1.71
CA ASN A 38 -4.41 0.51 -0.37
C ASN A 38 -5.52 1.42 0.13
N ASN A 39 -6.46 0.87 0.90
CA ASN A 39 -7.41 1.70 1.63
C ASN A 39 -6.71 2.31 2.85
N THR A 40 -7.11 3.51 3.26
CA THR A 40 -6.64 4.14 4.50
C THR A 40 -6.79 3.18 5.69
N GLY A 41 -5.78 3.12 6.55
CA GLY A 41 -5.74 2.25 7.73
C GLY A 41 -5.27 0.82 7.46
N THR A 42 -5.09 0.41 6.20
CA THR A 42 -4.52 -0.90 5.86
C THR A 42 -2.98 -0.87 5.85
N THR A 43 -2.35 -2.04 5.73
CA THR A 43 -0.88 -2.16 5.62
C THR A 43 -0.46 -2.26 4.15
N ALA A 44 0.54 -1.48 3.75
CA ALA A 44 1.19 -1.58 2.44
C ALA A 44 2.61 -2.15 2.58
N THR A 45 3.03 -2.99 1.63
CA THR A 45 4.37 -3.58 1.60
C THR A 45 4.97 -3.48 0.21
N PHE A 46 6.24 -3.06 0.15
CA PHE A 46 7.08 -3.06 -1.04
C PHE A 46 8.27 -3.98 -0.84
N THR A 47 8.62 -4.75 -1.86
CA THR A 47 9.75 -5.68 -1.84
C THR A 47 10.65 -5.45 -3.04
N VAL A 48 11.94 -5.69 -2.85
CA VAL A 48 12.95 -5.73 -3.92
C VAL A 48 13.75 -7.02 -3.79
N VAL A 49 14.21 -7.59 -4.90
CA VAL A 49 15.19 -8.68 -4.90
C VAL A 49 16.45 -8.19 -5.59
N ALA A 50 17.57 -8.26 -4.90
CA ALA A 50 18.88 -7.87 -5.42
C ALA A 50 19.91 -8.98 -5.25
N THR A 51 20.85 -9.04 -6.19
CA THR A 51 22.02 -9.92 -6.17
C THR A 51 23.28 -9.08 -6.14
N GLY A 52 24.44 -9.71 -5.91
CA GLY A 52 25.73 -9.04 -5.81
C GLY A 52 26.56 -9.64 -4.68
N THR A 53 27.84 -9.25 -4.58
CA THR A 53 28.67 -9.68 -3.45
C THR A 53 28.22 -8.97 -2.17
N GLY A 54 27.95 -9.74 -1.12
CA GLY A 54 27.51 -9.19 0.17
C GLY A 54 28.64 -8.48 0.96
N PRO A 55 28.28 -7.68 1.97
CA PRO A 55 26.91 -7.33 2.36
C PRO A 55 26.26 -6.33 1.39
N LEU A 56 24.96 -6.53 1.14
CA LEU A 56 24.13 -5.53 0.44
C LEU A 56 23.46 -4.64 1.49
N ASN A 57 23.50 -3.33 1.27
CA ASN A 57 22.80 -2.34 2.11
C ASN A 57 21.66 -1.72 1.31
N TYR A 58 20.54 -1.48 1.98
CA TYR A 58 19.32 -0.93 1.39
C TYR A 58 19.00 0.44 2.02
N GLN A 59 18.39 1.31 1.24
CA GLN A 59 17.81 2.56 1.73
C GLN A 59 16.59 2.91 0.88
N TRP A 60 15.40 2.77 1.46
CA TRP A 60 14.15 3.19 0.84
C TRP A 60 14.02 4.71 0.87
N LYS A 61 13.40 5.24 -0.18
CA LYS A 61 13.10 6.66 -0.35
C LYS A 61 11.64 6.83 -0.74
N LYS A 62 11.02 7.87 -0.22
CA LYS A 62 9.71 8.38 -0.67
C LYS A 62 9.93 9.72 -1.35
N ASP A 63 9.49 9.84 -2.60
CA ASP A 63 9.58 11.06 -3.40
C ASP A 63 11.01 11.67 -3.41
N GLY A 64 12.01 10.77 -3.47
CA GLY A 64 13.44 11.12 -3.47
C GLY A 64 14.08 11.35 -2.10
N THR A 65 13.30 11.36 -1.02
CA THR A 65 13.80 11.57 0.36
C THR A 65 13.97 10.25 1.09
N ASP A 66 15.10 10.06 1.76
CA ASP A 66 15.39 8.84 2.53
C ASP A 66 14.37 8.64 3.66
N LEU A 67 13.82 7.44 3.75
CA LEU A 67 12.93 7.04 4.82
C LEU A 67 13.72 6.57 6.03
N LEU A 68 13.17 6.84 7.21
CA LEU A 68 13.65 6.32 8.48
C LEU A 68 12.63 5.36 9.06
N ASN A 69 13.11 4.36 9.81
CA ASN A 69 12.25 3.47 10.59
C ASN A 69 11.64 4.27 11.76
N SER A 70 10.44 4.82 11.55
CA SER A 70 9.73 5.65 12.51
C SER A 70 8.24 5.74 12.18
N GLY A 71 7.41 5.96 13.20
CA GLY A 71 5.97 6.07 13.03
C GLY A 71 5.39 4.78 12.43
N ASN A 72 4.78 4.90 11.25
CA ASN A 72 4.21 3.77 10.52
C ASN A 72 5.20 3.05 9.58
N VAL A 73 6.44 3.52 9.48
CA VAL A 73 7.46 3.02 8.55
C VAL A 73 8.37 1.99 9.24
N SER A 74 8.57 0.84 8.61
CA SER A 74 9.51 -0.20 9.05
C SER A 74 10.19 -0.89 7.85
N GLY A 75 11.45 -1.32 8.04
CA GLY A 75 12.25 -1.93 6.97
C GLY A 75 12.80 -0.93 5.94
N ALA A 76 12.95 0.35 6.31
CA ALA A 76 13.52 1.37 5.43
C ALA A 76 14.97 1.06 4.99
N ASP A 77 15.66 0.19 5.70
CA ASP A 77 17.01 -0.30 5.49
C ASP A 77 17.08 -1.80 5.11
N SER A 78 15.94 -2.41 4.73
CA SER A 78 15.83 -3.80 4.29
C SER A 78 15.40 -3.92 2.83
N ASP A 79 15.46 -5.14 2.31
CA ASP A 79 14.83 -5.57 1.05
C ASP A 79 13.29 -5.44 1.03
N THR A 80 12.66 -5.27 2.20
CA THR A 80 11.21 -5.16 2.37
C THR A 80 10.86 -3.92 3.21
N LEU A 81 10.10 -3.00 2.62
CA LEU A 81 9.51 -1.86 3.31
C LEU A 81 8.05 -2.15 3.66
N THR A 82 7.66 -1.90 4.90
CA THR A 82 6.28 -2.01 5.36
C THR A 82 5.80 -0.70 5.96
N LEU A 83 4.63 -0.26 5.50
CA LEU A 83 3.88 0.90 6.00
C LEU A 83 2.61 0.39 6.67
N SER A 84 2.51 0.49 7.99
CA SER A 84 1.28 0.14 8.71
C SER A 84 0.27 1.27 8.66
N ALA A 85 -1.02 0.95 8.81
CA ALA A 85 -2.10 1.93 8.95
C ALA A 85 -1.98 3.14 7.99
N VAL A 86 -1.83 2.90 6.69
CA VAL A 86 -1.49 3.94 5.71
C VAL A 86 -2.53 5.06 5.68
N SER A 87 -2.06 6.27 5.44
CA SER A 87 -2.84 7.50 5.37
C SER A 87 -2.64 8.19 4.02
N ALA A 88 -3.44 9.21 3.71
CA ALA A 88 -3.25 10.00 2.49
C ALA A 88 -1.84 10.60 2.38
N GLY A 89 -1.20 10.90 3.52
CA GLY A 89 0.17 11.41 3.57
C GLY A 89 1.24 10.38 3.17
N ASP A 90 0.91 9.09 3.13
CA ASP A 90 1.80 8.02 2.68
C ASP A 90 1.77 7.83 1.17
N ALA A 91 0.78 8.36 0.45
CA ALA A 91 0.77 8.29 -1.01
C ALA A 91 2.02 8.97 -1.59
N GLY A 92 2.61 8.37 -2.63
CA GLY A 92 3.84 8.86 -3.24
C GLY A 92 4.58 7.80 -4.05
N LEU A 93 5.76 8.17 -4.56
CA LEU A 93 6.64 7.29 -5.31
C LEU A 93 7.75 6.72 -4.42
N TYR A 94 7.82 5.40 -4.33
CA TYR A 94 8.80 4.68 -3.51
C TYR A 94 9.91 4.09 -4.38
N THR A 95 11.16 4.30 -3.96
CA THR A 95 12.35 3.72 -4.59
C THR A 95 13.28 3.16 -3.52
N VAL A 96 14.16 2.23 -3.87
CA VAL A 96 15.17 1.69 -2.96
C VAL A 96 16.54 1.73 -3.61
N GLY A 97 17.50 2.33 -2.89
CA GLY A 97 18.91 2.25 -3.24
C GLY A 97 19.51 0.95 -2.69
N VAL A 98 20.25 0.22 -3.52
CA VAL A 98 20.98 -0.99 -3.11
C VAL A 98 22.46 -0.77 -3.36
N THR A 99 23.30 -1.01 -2.35
CA THR A 99 24.75 -0.71 -2.40
C THR A 99 25.60 -1.84 -1.83
N ASN A 100 26.83 -1.96 -2.33
CA ASN A 100 27.92 -2.73 -1.73
C ASN A 100 29.27 -2.03 -2.00
N ALA A 101 30.39 -2.71 -1.68
CA ALA A 101 31.73 -2.16 -1.88
C ALA A 101 32.12 -1.90 -3.35
N ALA A 102 31.44 -2.51 -4.33
CA ALA A 102 31.68 -2.33 -5.76
C ALA A 102 30.79 -1.22 -6.39
N GLY A 103 29.79 -0.71 -5.67
CA GLY A 103 28.96 0.41 -6.13
C GLY A 103 27.50 0.32 -5.66
N GLY A 104 26.61 0.99 -6.38
CA GLY A 104 25.18 0.98 -6.06
C GLY A 104 24.29 1.40 -7.22
N LEU A 105 23.01 1.05 -7.10
CA LEU A 105 21.97 1.40 -8.05
C LEU A 105 20.66 1.73 -7.34
N LEU A 106 19.77 2.44 -8.04
CA LEU A 106 18.42 2.77 -7.58
C LEU A 106 17.40 1.92 -8.32
N SER A 107 16.37 1.44 -7.62
CA SER A 107 15.25 0.73 -8.24
C SER A 107 14.42 1.62 -9.16
N SER A 108 13.55 1.01 -9.97
CA SER A 108 12.42 1.74 -10.53
C SER A 108 11.47 2.22 -9.43
N GLY A 109 10.70 3.26 -9.71
CA GLY A 109 9.69 3.79 -8.79
C GLY A 109 8.43 2.92 -8.74
N ALA A 110 7.93 2.69 -7.52
CA ALA A 110 6.65 2.06 -7.26
C ALA A 110 5.70 3.06 -6.59
N ALA A 111 4.55 3.32 -7.21
CA ALA A 111 3.57 4.25 -6.68
C ALA A 111 2.72 3.59 -5.58
N LEU A 112 2.55 4.28 -4.45
CA LEU A 112 1.50 4.02 -3.47
C LEU A 112 0.33 4.97 -3.71
N THR A 113 -0.83 4.42 -4.03
CA THR A 113 -2.10 5.15 -4.01
C THR A 113 -2.88 4.77 -2.75
N VAL A 114 -3.29 5.77 -1.97
CA VAL A 114 -4.13 5.55 -0.79
C VAL A 114 -5.54 6.02 -1.07
N VAL A 115 -6.49 5.09 -1.02
CA VAL A 115 -7.92 5.36 -1.21
C VAL A 115 -8.53 5.62 0.17
N GLN A 116 -8.99 6.85 0.37
CA GLN A 116 -9.79 7.19 1.54
C GLN A 116 -11.25 6.84 1.27
N THR A 117 -11.80 5.89 2.02
CA THR A 117 -13.25 5.67 2.07
C THR A 117 -13.85 6.65 3.06
N GLU A 118 -14.45 7.73 2.57
CA GLU A 118 -15.28 8.59 3.42
C GLU A 118 -16.54 7.81 3.85
N PRO A 119 -17.07 8.02 5.07
CA PRO A 119 -18.38 7.47 5.43
C PRO A 119 -19.42 7.90 4.38
N PRO A 120 -20.29 7.00 3.90
CA PRO A 120 -21.30 7.35 2.92
C PRO A 120 -22.20 8.46 3.48
N GLN A 121 -22.35 9.55 2.72
CA GLN A 121 -23.18 10.69 3.05
C GLN A 121 -24.47 10.60 2.25
N ILE A 122 -25.64 10.65 2.91
CA ILE A 122 -26.92 10.78 2.21
C ILE A 122 -26.95 12.16 1.55
N GLN A 123 -27.05 12.18 0.23
CA GLN A 123 -27.08 13.39 -0.60
C GLN A 123 -28.51 13.86 -0.86
N GLY A 124 -29.49 12.94 -0.87
CA GLY A 124 -30.89 13.27 -1.12
C GLY A 124 -31.85 12.16 -0.74
N ILE A 125 -33.07 12.56 -0.37
CA ILE A 125 -34.23 11.68 -0.17
C ILE A 125 -35.38 12.30 -0.97
N ASP A 126 -35.72 11.67 -2.09
CA ASP A 126 -36.75 12.15 -3.01
C ASP A 126 -38.03 11.30 -2.91
N GLY A 127 -39.19 11.89 -3.25
CA GLY A 127 -40.48 11.17 -3.26
C GLY A 127 -41.24 11.16 -1.92
N VAL A 128 -40.82 11.96 -0.94
CA VAL A 128 -41.48 12.06 0.38
C VAL A 128 -42.98 12.37 0.22
N GLY A 129 -43.82 11.57 0.89
CA GLY A 129 -45.28 11.69 0.84
C GLY A 129 -45.98 10.97 -0.32
N THR A 130 -45.23 10.31 -1.22
CA THR A 130 -45.80 9.58 -2.37
C THR A 130 -45.98 8.08 -2.13
N GLY A 131 -45.62 7.59 -0.93
CA GLY A 131 -45.60 6.16 -0.59
C GLY A 131 -44.35 5.41 -1.04
N THR A 132 -43.45 6.08 -1.76
CA THR A 132 -42.16 5.54 -2.21
C THR A 132 -41.11 6.62 -2.11
N VAL A 133 -39.96 6.32 -1.51
CA VAL A 133 -38.84 7.26 -1.39
C VAL A 133 -37.58 6.68 -2.02
N THR A 134 -36.79 7.53 -2.67
CA THR A 134 -35.47 7.14 -3.20
C THR A 134 -34.38 7.83 -2.39
N ILE A 135 -33.51 7.03 -1.79
CA ILE A 135 -32.37 7.48 -1.00
C ILE A 135 -31.15 7.45 -1.90
N THR A 136 -30.44 8.58 -2.01
CA THR A 136 -29.19 8.69 -2.78
C THR A 136 -28.04 9.08 -1.85
N TRP A 137 -26.87 8.45 -1.98
CA TRP A 137 -25.69 8.72 -1.15
C TRP A 137 -24.38 8.77 -1.96
N SER A 138 -23.34 9.36 -1.37
CA SER A 138 -21.97 9.32 -1.89
C SER A 138 -21.40 7.91 -1.81
N ALA A 139 -20.81 7.44 -2.91
CA ALA A 139 -20.33 6.07 -3.02
C ALA A 139 -18.95 5.98 -3.66
N VAL A 140 -18.29 4.86 -3.43
CA VAL A 140 -17.06 4.46 -4.11
C VAL A 140 -17.42 3.37 -5.11
N SER A 141 -17.02 3.53 -6.37
CA SER A 141 -17.29 2.52 -7.40
C SER A 141 -16.71 1.16 -6.99
N GLY A 142 -17.53 0.12 -7.07
CA GLY A 142 -17.20 -1.25 -6.66
C GLY A 142 -17.43 -1.56 -5.18
N ALA A 143 -17.70 -0.57 -4.34
CA ALA A 143 -18.10 -0.81 -2.94
C ALA A 143 -19.59 -1.19 -2.83
N THR A 144 -19.88 -2.05 -1.86
CA THR A 144 -21.25 -2.49 -1.54
C THR A 144 -21.76 -1.81 -0.28
N TYR A 145 -22.99 -1.34 -0.32
CA TYR A 145 -23.62 -0.58 0.75
C TYR A 145 -24.93 -1.23 1.18
N ARG A 146 -25.26 -1.09 2.47
CA ARG A 146 -26.56 -1.44 3.02
C ARG A 146 -27.23 -0.18 3.55
N VAL A 147 -28.49 -0.01 3.18
CA VAL A 147 -29.34 1.00 3.80
C VAL A 147 -30.11 0.35 4.94
N GLN A 148 -30.17 1.04 6.06
CA GLN A 148 -31.01 0.63 7.18
C GLN A 148 -31.98 1.75 7.51
N TYR A 149 -33.16 1.37 8.01
CA TYR A 149 -34.19 2.32 8.37
C TYR A 149 -34.78 2.04 9.75
N THR A 150 -35.36 3.07 10.36
CA THR A 150 -36.14 2.95 11.61
C THR A 150 -37.22 4.03 11.66
N SER A 151 -38.34 3.73 12.30
CA SER A 151 -39.36 4.74 12.63
C SER A 151 -39.16 5.37 14.01
N ASP A 152 -38.21 4.86 14.80
CA ASP A 152 -37.97 5.30 16.18
C ASP A 152 -36.47 5.35 16.50
N LEU A 153 -35.94 6.57 16.60
CA LEU A 153 -34.55 6.80 16.97
C LEU A 153 -34.26 6.51 18.46
N SER A 154 -35.29 6.45 19.31
CA SER A 154 -35.10 6.20 20.75
C SER A 154 -34.76 4.74 21.05
N GLY A 155 -35.28 3.80 20.25
CA GLY A 155 -35.09 2.36 20.45
C GLY A 155 -33.79 1.76 19.92
N ASN A 156 -32.92 2.57 19.29
CA ASN A 156 -31.65 2.17 18.64
C ASN A 156 -31.73 0.90 17.75
N THR A 157 -32.93 0.54 17.29
CA THR A 157 -33.19 -0.65 16.48
C THR A 157 -33.37 -0.21 15.04
N TRP A 158 -32.62 -0.84 14.15
CA TRP A 158 -32.58 -0.52 12.72
C TRP A 158 -32.88 -1.79 11.92
N THR A 159 -33.66 -1.66 10.85
CA THR A 159 -34.03 -2.74 9.94
C THR A 159 -33.29 -2.59 8.62
N ASP A 160 -32.78 -3.70 8.09
CA ASP A 160 -32.08 -3.72 6.81
C ASP A 160 -33.05 -3.54 5.64
N LEU A 161 -32.76 -2.59 4.76
CA LEU A 161 -33.43 -2.45 3.48
C LEU A 161 -32.67 -3.29 2.44
N SER A 162 -33.35 -4.32 1.92
CA SER A 162 -32.79 -5.26 0.94
C SER A 162 -33.15 -4.86 -0.49
N PRO A 163 -32.27 -5.07 -1.49
CA PRO A 163 -30.94 -5.69 -1.37
C PRO A 163 -29.83 -4.70 -1.02
N ASP A 164 -28.65 -5.23 -0.68
CA ASP A 164 -27.42 -4.45 -0.67
C ASP A 164 -27.11 -3.90 -2.07
N VAL A 165 -26.53 -2.71 -2.15
CA VAL A 165 -26.27 -1.98 -3.40
C VAL A 165 -24.78 -1.84 -3.66
N THR A 166 -24.29 -2.46 -4.73
CA THR A 166 -22.93 -2.22 -5.24
C THR A 166 -22.92 -0.99 -6.15
N ALA A 167 -22.13 0.02 -5.80
CA ALA A 167 -22.05 1.26 -6.55
C ALA A 167 -21.25 1.09 -7.84
N ASN A 168 -21.74 1.67 -8.94
CA ASN A 168 -21.05 1.69 -10.24
C ASN A 168 -20.44 3.06 -10.57
N GLY A 169 -20.31 3.94 -9.57
CA GLY A 169 -19.82 5.31 -9.73
C GLY A 169 -19.68 6.00 -8.38
N ASN A 170 -19.66 7.33 -8.41
CA ASN A 170 -19.48 8.16 -7.20
C ASN A 170 -20.76 8.33 -6.37
N THR A 171 -21.88 7.77 -6.82
CA THR A 171 -23.17 7.80 -6.13
C THR A 171 -23.88 6.45 -6.27
N ALA A 172 -24.71 6.11 -5.30
CA ALA A 172 -25.62 4.98 -5.35
C ALA A 172 -26.98 5.35 -4.76
N SER A 173 -28.01 4.58 -5.12
CA SER A 173 -29.38 4.83 -4.69
C SER A 173 -30.16 3.54 -4.46
N ILE A 174 -31.13 3.59 -3.54
CA ILE A 174 -32.12 2.53 -3.32
C ILE A 174 -33.48 3.16 -3.05
N THR A 175 -34.54 2.42 -3.36
CA THR A 175 -35.92 2.83 -3.13
C THR A 175 -36.51 2.08 -1.94
N ASP A 176 -37.20 2.81 -1.06
CA ASP A 176 -37.96 2.28 0.07
C ASP A 176 -39.45 2.59 -0.08
N THR A 177 -40.30 1.69 0.40
CA THR A 177 -41.76 1.86 0.50
C THR A 177 -42.18 1.67 1.94
N PRO A 178 -41.93 2.65 2.82
CA PRO A 178 -42.26 2.55 4.24
C PRO A 178 -43.78 2.55 4.35
N GLY A 179 -44.37 1.39 4.66
CA GLY A 179 -45.81 1.11 4.59
C GLY A 179 -46.67 1.92 5.57
N GLY A 180 -46.75 3.24 5.38
CA GLY A 180 -47.61 4.15 6.13
C GLY A 180 -47.02 4.70 7.44
N ALA A 181 -45.71 4.62 7.66
CA ALA A 181 -45.08 5.24 8.84
C ALA A 181 -45.06 6.78 8.70
N ASP A 182 -45.40 7.50 9.77
CA ASP A 182 -45.39 8.98 9.80
C ASP A 182 -43.98 9.56 9.63
N TYR A 183 -42.96 8.83 10.11
CA TYR A 183 -41.55 9.19 9.99
C TYR A 183 -40.70 7.95 9.73
N CYS A 184 -39.69 8.09 8.89
CA CYS A 184 -38.68 7.07 8.63
C CYS A 184 -37.29 7.73 8.60
N PHE A 185 -36.35 7.19 9.37
CA PHE A 185 -34.97 7.62 9.44
C PHE A 185 -34.10 6.61 8.72
N TYR A 186 -33.09 7.08 7.99
CA TYR A 186 -32.21 6.24 7.19
C TYR A 186 -30.75 6.42 7.61
N ARG A 187 -29.98 5.35 7.53
CA ARG A 187 -28.52 5.40 7.55
C ARG A 187 -27.96 4.47 6.49
N VAL A 188 -26.78 4.80 6.00
CA VAL A 188 -26.05 4.00 5.01
C VAL A 188 -24.80 3.46 5.68
N ILE A 189 -24.54 2.17 5.51
CA ILE A 189 -23.34 1.51 6.00
C ILE A 189 -22.61 0.84 4.85
N LEU A 190 -21.28 0.86 4.91
CA LEU A 190 -20.43 0.10 3.98
C LEU A 190 -20.44 -1.37 4.41
N VAL A 191 -20.64 -2.27 3.45
CA VAL A 191 -20.51 -3.73 3.64
C VAL A 191 -19.12 -4.12 3.13
N GLN A 192 -18.25 -4.56 4.04
CA GLN A 192 -16.91 -5.08 3.70
C GLN A 192 -16.99 -6.50 3.15
#